data_AF-A0A1F1LI39-F1
#
_entry.id   AF-A0A1F1LI39-F1
#
_cell.length_a   1.000
_cell.length_b   1.000
_cell.length_c   1.000
_cell.angle_alpha   90.00
_cell.angle_beta   90.00
_cell.angle_gamma   90.00
#
_symmetry.space_group_name_H-M   'P 1'
#
loop_
_entity.id
_entity.type
_entity.pdbx_description
1 polymer ?
#
loop_
_entity_poly.entity_id
_entity_poly.type
_entity_poly.pdbx_seq_one_letter_code
_entity_poly.pdbx_strand_id
1 'polypeptide(L)'
;MPTLDAIRTAIDAATEPEQPALERARMIIVDKLGERDSLGLDELIESVCEAYDAHSGEPLRLVDVDPSAPETDTPALRNLRYARAARTAIIALLDEGTIVAVEPLPGDGEMVRATGEGDPAGDQDDDEVTAAKETTDAAAAKAGAEEVVVATGPQPEGRRFSLADR
;
A
#
# COMPACT_ATOMS: atom_id res chain seq x y z
N MET A 1 6.64 -5.48 -27.87
CA MET A 1 6.41 -5.62 -26.43
C MET A 1 6.22 -4.23 -25.85
N PRO A 2 5.24 -4.02 -24.95
CA PRO A 2 5.07 -2.73 -24.27
C PRO A 2 6.31 -2.40 -23.43
N THR A 3 6.64 -1.12 -23.32
CA THR A 3 7.74 -0.66 -22.47
C THR A 3 7.31 -0.66 -20.99
N LEU A 4 8.28 -0.73 -20.06
CA LEU A 4 8.00 -0.63 -18.62
C LEU A 4 7.25 0.66 -18.26
N ASP A 5 7.58 1.78 -18.91
CA ASP A 5 6.89 3.05 -18.69
C ASP A 5 5.44 3.02 -19.18
N ALA A 6 5.17 2.33 -20.30
CA ALA A 6 3.80 2.13 -20.79
C ALA A 6 2.98 1.24 -19.84
N ILE A 7 3.60 0.21 -19.24
CA ILE A 7 2.96 -0.65 -18.25
C ILE A 7 2.64 0.14 -16.98
N ARG A 8 3.58 0.94 -16.46
CA ARG A 8 3.35 1.81 -15.29
C ARG A 8 2.22 2.80 -15.53
N THR A 9 2.24 3.47 -16.68
CA THR A 9 1.19 4.43 -17.07
C THR A 9 -0.18 3.74 -17.16
N ALA A 10 -0.23 2.53 -17.72
CA ALA A 10 -1.47 1.77 -17.80
C ALA A 10 -1.99 1.36 -16.42
N ILE A 11 -1.11 0.93 -15.51
CA ILE A 11 -1.47 0.65 -14.12
C ILE A 11 -1.99 1.91 -13.43
N ASP A 12 -1.30 3.04 -13.59
CA ASP A 12 -1.70 4.29 -12.97
C ASP A 12 -3.08 4.74 -13.45
N ALA A 13 -3.32 4.70 -14.76
CA ALA A 13 -4.63 5.01 -15.34
C ALA A 13 -5.72 4.04 -14.87
N ALA A 14 -5.44 2.74 -14.84
CA ALA A 14 -6.42 1.71 -14.44
C ALA A 14 -6.77 1.75 -12.94
N THR A 15 -5.91 2.37 -12.12
CA THR A 15 -6.03 2.37 -10.65
C THR A 15 -6.17 3.77 -10.05
N GLU A 16 -6.35 4.79 -10.90
CA GLU A 16 -6.73 6.12 -10.46
C GLU A 16 -8.08 6.06 -9.73
N PRO A 17 -8.17 6.47 -8.46
CA PRO A 17 -9.42 6.43 -7.73
C PRO A 17 -10.43 7.43 -8.27
N GLU A 18 -11.62 6.96 -8.65
CA GLU A 18 -12.72 7.85 -8.99
C GLU A 18 -13.29 8.55 -7.75
N GLN A 19 -13.86 9.75 -7.95
CA GLN A 19 -14.43 10.57 -6.87
C GLN A 19 -15.44 9.81 -5.97
N PRO A 20 -16.39 9.01 -6.51
CA PRO A 20 -17.31 8.24 -5.67
C PRO A 20 -16.61 7.19 -4.79
N ALA A 21 -15.49 6.62 -5.27
CA ALA A 21 -14.70 5.67 -4.51
C ALA A 21 -13.95 6.36 -3.36
N LEU A 22 -13.41 7.56 -3.60
CA LEU A 22 -12.77 8.36 -2.56
C LEU A 22 -13.75 8.77 -1.44
N GLU A 23 -14.93 9.25 -1.80
CA GLU A 23 -15.96 9.65 -0.84
C GLU A 23 -16.41 8.48 0.05
N ARG A 24 -16.63 7.32 -0.57
CA ARG A 24 -17.00 6.11 0.17
C ARG A 24 -15.85 5.57 1.01
N ALA A 25 -14.61 5.61 0.54
CA ALA A 25 -13.44 5.25 1.34
C ALA A 25 -13.34 6.12 2.60
N ARG A 26 -13.55 7.45 2.47
CA ARG A 26 -13.59 8.37 3.63
C ARG A 26 -14.66 7.97 4.64
N MET A 27 -15.88 7.69 4.17
CA MET A 27 -16.98 7.24 5.04
C MET A 27 -16.63 5.96 5.79
N ILE A 28 -16.06 4.96 5.10
CA ILE A 28 -15.65 3.69 5.70
C ILE A 28 -14.57 3.90 6.76
N ILE A 29 -13.55 4.72 6.47
CA ILE A 29 -12.46 5.00 7.41
C ILE A 29 -12.99 5.68 8.68
N VAL A 30 -13.84 6.71 8.54
CA VAL A 30 -14.45 7.40 9.68
C VAL A 30 -15.33 6.46 10.49
N ASP A 31 -16.15 5.64 9.84
CA ASP A 31 -17.00 4.64 10.49
C ASP A 31 -16.16 3.64 11.29
N LYS A 32 -15.11 3.06 10.68
CA LYS A 32 -14.20 2.11 11.32
C LYS A 32 -13.45 2.69 12.51
N LEU A 33 -12.97 3.93 12.40
CA LEU A 33 -12.35 4.63 13.52
C LEU A 33 -13.39 5.03 14.60
N GLY A 34 -14.66 5.19 14.24
CA GLY A 34 -15.76 5.34 15.19
C GLY A 34 -15.98 4.08 16.05
N GLU A 35 -15.67 2.89 15.53
CA GLU A 35 -15.85 1.61 16.22
C GLU A 35 -14.70 1.24 17.18
N ARG A 36 -13.48 1.76 16.97
CA ARG A 36 -12.28 1.40 17.75
C ARG A 36 -11.39 2.59 18.06
N ASP A 37 -10.72 2.60 19.21
CA ASP A 37 -9.85 3.70 19.67
C ASP A 37 -8.88 4.21 18.60
N SER A 38 -8.21 3.27 17.92
CA SER A 38 -7.32 3.53 16.79
C SER A 38 -7.16 2.29 15.91
N LEU A 39 -6.79 2.47 14.64
CA LEU A 39 -6.56 1.40 13.67
C LEU A 39 -5.25 1.61 12.92
N GLY A 40 -4.58 0.51 12.58
CA GLY A 40 -3.39 0.53 11.73
C GLY A 40 -3.72 0.87 10.27
N LEU A 41 -2.73 1.36 9.53
CA LEU A 41 -2.86 1.67 8.11
C LEU A 41 -3.39 0.49 7.29
N ASP A 42 -2.82 -0.71 7.51
CA ASP A 42 -3.19 -1.91 6.77
C ASP A 42 -4.63 -2.35 7.09
N GLU A 43 -5.07 -2.24 8.35
CA GLU A 43 -6.45 -2.54 8.76
C GLU A 43 -7.47 -1.60 8.08
N LEU A 44 -7.12 -0.31 7.94
CA LEU A 44 -7.98 0.66 7.25
C LEU A 44 -8.05 0.39 5.76
N ILE A 45 -6.91 0.08 5.12
CA ILE A 45 -6.85 -0.28 3.71
C ILE A 45 -7.66 -1.56 3.46
N GLU A 46 -7.48 -2.58 4.30
CA GLU A 46 -8.22 -3.84 4.23
C GLU A 46 -9.72 -3.58 4.36
N SER A 47 -10.16 -2.78 5.33
CA SER A 47 -11.57 -2.44 5.53
C SER A 47 -12.20 -1.79 4.29
N VAL A 48 -11.46 -0.90 3.61
CA VAL A 48 -11.94 -0.29 2.35
C VAL A 48 -11.98 -1.34 1.24
N CYS A 49 -10.93 -2.13 1.07
CA CYS A 49 -10.87 -3.17 0.05
C CYS A 49 -11.97 -4.23 0.20
N GLU A 50 -12.25 -4.68 1.43
CA GLU A 50 -13.34 -5.62 1.73
C GLU A 50 -14.71 -5.07 1.35
N ALA A 51 -14.96 -3.78 1.60
CA ALA A 51 -16.23 -3.13 1.25
C ALA A 51 -16.51 -3.10 -0.26
N TYR A 52 -15.48 -3.35 -1.08
CA TYR A 52 -15.54 -3.40 -2.53
C TYR A 52 -15.26 -4.78 -3.13
N ASP A 53 -15.25 -5.85 -2.32
CA ASP A 53 -14.91 -7.21 -2.76
C ASP A 53 -13.57 -7.25 -3.51
N ALA A 54 -12.59 -6.54 -2.96
CA ALA A 54 -11.27 -6.28 -3.54
C ALA A 54 -10.16 -6.83 -2.65
N HIS A 55 -10.30 -8.07 -2.20
CA HIS A 55 -9.38 -8.73 -1.28
C HIS A 55 -7.94 -8.80 -1.81
N SER A 56 -6.96 -8.75 -0.90
CA SER A 56 -5.55 -9.03 -1.22
C SER A 56 -5.41 -10.54 -1.47
N GLY A 57 -5.43 -10.93 -2.74
CA GLY A 57 -5.47 -12.35 -3.12
C GLY A 57 -4.41 -12.74 -4.15
N GLU A 58 -4.35 -12.03 -5.27
CA GLU A 58 -3.43 -12.35 -6.36
C GLU A 58 -2.41 -11.22 -6.57
N PRO A 59 -1.11 -11.53 -6.70
CA PRO A 59 -0.12 -10.53 -7.07
C PRO A 59 -0.41 -10.02 -8.48
N LEU A 60 -0.20 -8.71 -8.70
CA LEU A 60 -0.36 -8.12 -10.02
C LEU A 60 0.65 -8.75 -11.00
N ARG A 61 0.15 -9.26 -12.12
CA ARG A 61 0.93 -9.83 -13.21
C ARG A 61 0.86 -8.93 -14.42
N LEU A 62 1.85 -9.06 -15.32
CA LEU A 62 1.83 -8.35 -16.60
C LEU A 62 0.58 -8.66 -17.45
N VAL A 63 -0.01 -9.85 -17.29
CA VAL A 63 -1.25 -10.24 -17.99
C VAL A 63 -2.49 -9.52 -17.47
N ASP A 64 -2.43 -8.94 -16.26
CA ASP A 64 -3.53 -8.19 -15.68
C ASP A 64 -3.60 -6.77 -16.23
N VAL A 65 -2.54 -6.31 -16.90
CA VAL A 65 -2.39 -4.94 -17.40
C VAL A 65 -2.27 -4.98 -18.91
N ASP A 66 -3.29 -4.50 -19.60
CA ASP A 66 -3.23 -4.26 -21.04
C ASP A 66 -3.14 -2.75 -21.31
N PRO A 67 -1.99 -2.22 -21.75
CA PRO A 67 -1.87 -0.81 -22.12
C PRO A 67 -2.81 -0.35 -23.24
N SER A 68 -3.40 -1.28 -24.01
CA SER A 68 -4.41 -1.00 -25.02
C SER A 68 -5.86 -1.12 -24.52
N ALA A 69 -6.06 -1.65 -23.30
CA ALA A 69 -7.35 -1.80 -22.65
C ALA A 69 -7.23 -1.47 -21.14
N PRO A 70 -7.10 -0.18 -20.78
CA PRO A 70 -6.89 0.26 -19.40
C PRO A 70 -8.08 -0.02 -18.48
N GLU A 71 -9.26 -0.28 -19.04
CA GLU A 71 -10.50 -0.59 -18.31
C GLU A 71 -10.56 -2.04 -17.78
N THR A 72 -9.43 -2.75 -17.77
CA THR A 72 -9.39 -4.14 -17.30
C THR A 72 -9.62 -4.18 -15.79
N ASP A 73 -10.60 -4.96 -15.35
CA ASP A 73 -10.97 -5.10 -13.93
C ASP A 73 -10.59 -6.48 -13.39
N THR A 74 -9.28 -6.73 -13.23
CA THR A 74 -8.78 -7.93 -12.56
C THR A 74 -8.85 -7.79 -11.04
N PRO A 75 -8.90 -8.90 -10.26
CA PRO A 75 -8.85 -8.82 -8.80
C PRO A 75 -7.64 -8.04 -8.26
N ALA A 76 -6.46 -8.21 -8.87
CA ALA A 76 -5.25 -7.51 -8.48
C ALA A 76 -5.32 -5.99 -8.75
N LEU A 77 -5.84 -5.58 -9.92
CA LEU A 77 -6.05 -4.16 -10.24
C LEU A 77 -7.13 -3.54 -9.35
N ARG A 78 -8.20 -4.28 -9.07
CA ARG A 78 -9.28 -3.85 -8.19
C ARG A 78 -8.77 -3.60 -6.77
N ASN A 79 -8.00 -4.54 -6.20
CA ASN A 79 -7.36 -4.36 -4.90
C ASN A 79 -6.46 -3.11 -4.89
N LEU A 80 -5.61 -2.96 -5.90
CA LEU A 80 -4.72 -1.82 -6.01
C LEU A 80 -5.47 -0.48 -6.10
N ARG A 81 -6.55 -0.41 -6.88
CA ARG A 81 -7.42 0.77 -7.03
C ARG A 81 -8.02 1.20 -5.69
N TYR A 82 -8.59 0.26 -4.93
CA TYR A 82 -9.22 0.60 -3.65
C TYR A 82 -8.21 0.81 -2.53
N ALA A 83 -7.03 0.18 -2.59
CA ALA A 83 -5.93 0.50 -1.69
C ALA A 83 -5.38 1.92 -1.94
N ARG A 84 -5.28 2.35 -3.21
CA ARG A 84 -4.97 3.74 -3.57
C ARG A 84 -6.04 4.71 -3.09
N ALA A 85 -7.32 4.36 -3.25
CA ALA A 85 -8.44 5.17 -2.77
C ALA A 85 -8.39 5.34 -1.25
N ALA A 86 -8.13 4.26 -0.50
CA ALA A 86 -7.98 4.28 0.95
C ALA A 86 -6.84 5.21 1.39
N ARG A 87 -5.64 5.05 0.82
CA ARG A 87 -4.49 5.90 1.18
C ARG A 87 -4.75 7.38 0.87
N THR A 88 -5.34 7.68 -0.29
CA THR A 88 -5.70 9.05 -0.69
C THR A 88 -6.73 9.64 0.27
N ALA A 89 -7.73 8.85 0.67
CA ALA A 89 -8.73 9.26 1.65
C ALA A 89 -8.12 9.52 3.04
N ILE A 90 -7.19 8.69 3.51
CA ILE A 90 -6.49 8.89 4.79
C ILE A 90 -5.72 10.23 4.77
N ILE A 91 -4.99 10.52 3.68
CA ILE A 91 -4.27 11.79 3.54
C ILE A 91 -5.23 12.98 3.59
N ALA A 92 -6.32 12.93 2.84
CA ALA A 92 -7.32 14.01 2.85
C ALA A 92 -7.93 14.20 4.26
N LEU A 93 -8.21 13.11 4.98
CA LEU A 93 -8.76 13.18 6.34
C LEU A 93 -7.75 13.71 7.37
N LEU A 94 -6.45 13.44 7.18
CA LEU A 94 -5.37 14.02 8.00
C LEU A 94 -5.25 15.52 7.73
N ASP A 95 -5.24 15.93 6.45
CA ASP A 95 -5.13 17.33 6.04
C ASP A 95 -6.33 18.16 6.56
N GLU A 96 -7.52 17.56 6.59
CA GLU A 96 -8.73 18.15 7.15
C GLU A 96 -8.74 18.16 8.69
N GLY A 97 -7.87 17.41 9.34
CA GLY A 97 -7.87 17.20 10.79
C GLY A 97 -9.04 16.36 11.31
N THR A 98 -9.70 15.58 10.45
CA THR A 98 -10.76 14.65 10.87
C THR A 98 -10.18 13.44 11.62
N ILE A 99 -8.99 13.01 11.19
CA ILE A 99 -8.23 11.94 11.85
C ILE A 99 -6.85 12.48 12.22
N VAL A 100 -6.19 11.82 13.18
CA VAL A 100 -4.83 12.13 13.59
C VAL A 100 -3.97 10.87 13.58
N ALA A 101 -2.69 11.02 13.26
CA ALA A 101 -1.72 9.95 13.46
C ALA A 101 -1.41 9.79 14.95
N VAL A 102 -1.38 8.54 15.44
CA VAL A 102 -1.09 8.20 16.83
C VAL A 102 0.11 7.27 16.92
N GLU A 103 0.61 7.05 18.14
CA GLU A 103 1.73 6.14 18.37
C GLU A 103 1.42 4.73 17.81
N PRO A 104 2.31 4.15 16.97
CA PRO A 104 2.13 2.81 16.46
C PRO A 104 2.13 1.77 17.58
N LEU A 105 1.35 0.70 17.40
CA LEU A 105 1.38 -0.47 18.27
C LEU A 105 2.26 -1.59 17.68
N PRO A 106 2.75 -2.52 18.51
CA PRO A 106 3.39 -3.74 18.01
C PRO A 106 2.45 -4.48 17.06
N GLY A 107 2.86 -4.62 15.80
CA GLY A 107 2.05 -5.21 14.73
C GLY A 107 1.60 -4.23 13.65
N ASP A 108 1.70 -2.92 13.89
CA ASP A 108 1.57 -1.92 12.83
C ASP A 108 2.86 -1.97 12.00
N GLY A 109 2.78 -2.64 10.85
CA GLY A 109 3.93 -3.12 10.08
C GLY A 109 5.11 -2.15 10.01
N GLU A 110 6.32 -2.65 10.29
CA GLU A 110 7.55 -1.94 9.95
C GLU A 110 7.66 -1.84 8.42
N MET A 111 7.05 -0.80 7.85
CA MET A 111 7.39 -0.39 6.49
C MET A 111 8.86 0.01 6.50
N VAL A 112 9.71 -0.90 6.02
CA VAL A 112 11.09 -0.66 5.66
C VAL A 112 11.09 0.58 4.78
N ARG A 113 11.65 1.68 5.29
CA ARG A 113 11.94 2.83 4.44
C ARG A 113 12.86 2.32 3.33
N ALA A 114 12.36 2.24 2.10
CA ALA A 114 13.19 2.18 0.91
C ALA A 114 13.83 3.56 0.69
N THR A 115 14.55 4.08 1.69
CA THR A 115 15.46 5.20 1.55
C THR A 115 16.83 4.63 1.80
N GLY A 116 17.51 4.25 0.71
CA GLY A 116 18.95 4.06 0.76
C GLY A 116 19.58 5.41 1.07
N GLU A 117 19.88 5.65 2.34
CA GLU A 117 20.83 6.64 2.86
C GLU A 117 20.94 6.37 4.37
N GLY A 118 22.17 6.06 4.81
CA GLY A 118 22.46 5.31 6.03
C GLY A 118 22.75 6.16 7.26
N ASP A 119 23.25 5.48 8.31
CA ASP A 119 24.21 6.08 9.24
C ASP A 119 25.15 5.00 9.81
N PRO A 120 26.48 5.20 9.85
CA PRO A 120 27.46 4.22 10.31
C PRO A 120 27.99 4.60 11.71
N ALA A 121 27.68 3.80 12.74
CA ALA A 121 28.55 3.61 13.91
C ALA A 121 27.90 2.68 14.94
N GLY A 122 28.64 1.65 15.38
CA GLY A 122 28.32 0.92 16.62
C GLY A 122 28.73 -0.54 16.59
N ASP A 123 30.03 -0.80 16.50
CA ASP A 123 30.64 -2.13 16.65
C ASP A 123 30.62 -2.54 18.14
N GLN A 124 30.06 -3.71 18.48
CA GLN A 124 30.68 -4.74 19.35
C GLN A 124 29.74 -5.89 19.75
N ASP A 125 30.16 -7.07 19.28
CA ASP A 125 30.25 -8.40 19.92
C ASP A 125 29.03 -9.31 20.19
N ASP A 126 29.10 -10.40 19.41
CA ASP A 126 28.95 -11.83 19.72
C ASP A 126 27.59 -12.55 19.61
N ASP A 127 27.62 -13.51 18.69
CA ASP A 127 26.76 -14.69 18.49
C ASP A 127 25.26 -14.46 18.24
N GLU A 128 24.91 -14.17 16.98
CA GLU A 128 23.70 -14.75 16.41
C GLU A 128 23.81 -14.97 14.90
N VAL A 129 23.63 -16.23 14.52
CA VAL A 129 23.46 -16.81 13.17
C VAL A 129 23.16 -15.77 12.08
N THR A 130 24.12 -15.57 11.18
CA THR A 130 23.90 -14.85 9.91
C THR A 130 22.89 -15.62 9.06
N ALA A 131 21.60 -15.39 9.28
CA ALA A 131 20.58 -15.63 8.29
C ALA A 131 20.73 -14.55 7.20
N ALA A 132 21.77 -14.70 6.39
CA ALA A 132 21.85 -14.01 5.11
C ALA A 132 20.55 -14.33 4.36
N LYS A 133 19.65 -13.35 4.25
CA LYS A 133 18.54 -13.38 3.28
C LYS A 133 19.13 -13.20 1.87
N GLU A 134 19.99 -14.11 1.45
CA GLU A 134 20.24 -14.42 0.05
C GLU A 134 19.10 -15.32 -0.44
N THR A 135 17.91 -14.78 -0.71
CA THR A 135 16.85 -15.66 -1.26
C THR A 135 15.75 -15.00 -2.11
N THR A 136 15.85 -13.72 -2.48
CA THR A 136 14.92 -13.14 -3.47
C THR A 136 15.59 -12.53 -4.70
N ASP A 137 16.71 -11.83 -4.55
CA ASP A 137 17.28 -11.08 -5.69
C ASP A 137 17.92 -11.97 -6.77
N ALA A 138 18.71 -12.97 -6.38
CA ALA A 138 19.41 -13.82 -7.33
C ALA A 138 18.48 -14.83 -8.05
N ALA A 139 17.37 -15.22 -7.41
CA ALA A 139 16.38 -16.12 -7.97
C ALA A 139 15.41 -15.40 -8.93
N ALA A 140 15.00 -14.17 -8.59
CA ALA A 140 14.16 -13.32 -9.45
C ALA A 140 14.88 -12.96 -10.76
N ALA A 141 16.16 -12.56 -10.67
CA ALA A 141 16.97 -12.24 -11.84
C ALA A 141 17.18 -13.43 -12.79
N LYS A 142 17.24 -14.66 -12.26
CA LYS A 142 17.42 -15.89 -13.07
C LYS A 142 16.12 -16.41 -13.68
N ALA A 143 14.96 -15.99 -13.16
CA ALA A 143 13.64 -16.39 -13.62
C ALA A 143 13.07 -15.47 -14.73
N GLY A 144 13.76 -14.39 -15.10
CA GLY A 144 13.20 -13.40 -16.03
C GLY A 144 11.98 -12.66 -15.48
N ALA A 145 11.77 -12.72 -14.16
CA ALA A 145 10.75 -11.96 -13.46
C ALA A 145 11.34 -10.59 -13.11
N GLU A 146 11.31 -9.66 -14.07
CA GLU A 146 11.45 -8.25 -13.72
C GLU A 146 10.32 -7.90 -12.76
N GLU A 147 10.64 -7.79 -11.48
CA GLU A 147 9.69 -7.39 -10.45
C GLU A 147 9.36 -5.91 -10.66
N VAL A 148 8.20 -5.65 -11.27
CA VAL A 148 7.73 -4.28 -11.45
C VAL A 148 7.24 -3.80 -10.08
N VAL A 149 8.04 -2.96 -9.43
CA VAL A 149 7.59 -2.24 -8.23
C VAL A 149 6.46 -1.30 -8.64
N VAL A 150 5.24 -1.66 -8.28
CA VAL A 150 4.04 -0.86 -8.52
C VAL A 150 3.78 0.00 -7.29
N ALA A 151 3.78 1.31 -7.47
CA ALA A 151 3.43 2.23 -6.40
C ALA A 151 1.99 1.97 -5.95
N THR A 152 1.78 1.66 -4.68
CA THR A 152 0.45 1.38 -4.10
C THR A 152 -0.37 2.65 -3.81
N GLY A 153 0.06 3.78 -4.39
CA GLY A 153 -0.48 5.12 -4.13
C GLY A 153 0.38 5.93 -3.17
N PRO A 154 -0.05 7.17 -2.86
CA PRO A 154 0.66 8.02 -1.90
C PRO A 154 0.65 7.36 -0.51
N GLN A 155 1.69 7.56 0.29
CA GLN A 155 1.77 7.01 1.64
C GLN A 155 1.35 8.08 2.66
N PRO A 156 0.34 7.82 3.51
CA PRO A 156 -0.04 8.75 4.57
C PRO A 156 1.07 8.86 5.63
N GLU A 157 1.16 10.02 6.27
CA GLU A 157 2.07 10.22 7.40
C GLU A 157 1.50 9.52 8.65
N GLY A 158 2.21 8.49 9.12
CA GLY A 158 1.81 7.69 10.27
C GLY A 158 1.49 6.24 9.91
N ARG A 159 1.43 5.39 10.94
CA ARG A 159 1.10 3.95 10.78
C ARG A 159 -0.19 3.56 11.49
N ARG A 160 -0.68 4.43 12.36
CA ARG A 160 -1.88 4.23 13.16
C ARG A 160 -2.65 5.53 13.26
N PHE A 161 -3.97 5.44 13.22
CA PHE A 161 -4.85 6.61 13.16
C PHE A 161 -5.99 6.51 14.16
N SER A 162 -6.44 7.65 14.66
CA SER A 162 -7.67 7.80 15.46
C SER A 162 -8.52 8.97 14.94
N LEU A 163 -9.79 9.03 15.34
CA LEU A 163 -10.58 10.26 15.18
C LEU A 163 -9.96 11.38 16.03
N ALA A 164 -10.01 12.61 15.53
CA ALA A 164 -9.44 13.77 16.22
C ALA A 164 -10.21 14.18 17.48
N ASP A 165 -11.54 14.02 17.48
CA ASP A 165 -12.43 14.48 18.56
C ASP A 165 -12.60 13.46 19.71
N ARG A 166 -11.67 12.52 19.87
CA ARG A 166 -11.75 11.46 20.88
C ARG A 166 -10.99 11.76 22.17
#